data_AF-A0A814H098-F1
#
_entry.id   AF-A0A814H098-F1
#
_cell.length_a   1.000
_cell.length_b   1.000
_cell.length_c   1.000
_cell.angle_alpha   90.00
_cell.angle_beta   90.00
_cell.angle_gamma   90.00
#
_symmetry.space_group_name_H-M   'P 1'
#
loop_
_entity.id
_entity.type
_entity.pdbx_description
1 polymer ?
#
loop_
_entity_poly.entity_id
_entity_poly.type
_entity_poly.pdbx_seq_one_letter_code
_entity_poly.pdbx_strand_id
1 'polypeptide(L)'
;MKEYTRLIGVEFHGARLDYCHLISLLIVHYLIGYAREINRNFYILNVLFTIDAALDNAFVNRLIINILVYEQLSKYREALFKNEWNNLP
;
A
#
# COMPACT_ATOMS: atom_id res chain seq x y z
N MET A 1 4.93 -11.06 -14.66
CA MET A 1 4.54 -9.78 -14.03
C MET A 1 5.38 -8.58 -14.45
N LYS A 2 6.71 -8.70 -14.66
CA LYS A 2 7.51 -7.53 -15.09
C LYS A 2 6.98 -6.81 -16.32
N GLU A 3 6.61 -7.51 -17.40
CA GLU A 3 6.09 -6.83 -18.59
C GLU A 3 4.80 -6.06 -18.33
N TYR A 4 3.88 -6.62 -17.54
CA TYR A 4 2.68 -5.90 -17.12
C TYR A 4 3.02 -4.67 -16.27
N THR A 5 3.93 -4.81 -15.31
CA THR A 5 4.46 -3.69 -14.53
C THR A 5 5.13 -2.63 -15.40
N ARG A 6 5.82 -3.05 -16.48
CA ARG A 6 6.44 -2.14 -17.45
C ARG A 6 5.37 -1.30 -18.13
N LEU A 7 4.32 -1.93 -18.63
CA LEU A 7 3.19 -1.25 -19.26
C LEU A 7 2.55 -0.26 -18.29
N ILE A 8 2.29 -0.65 -17.04
CA ILE A 8 1.74 0.29 -16.05
C ILE A 8 2.69 1.47 -15.82
N GLY A 9 3.99 1.22 -15.65
CA GLY A 9 4.99 2.26 -15.38
C GLY A 9 5.18 3.25 -16.54
N VAL A 10 4.90 2.83 -17.79
CA VAL A 10 4.94 3.70 -18.97
C VAL A 10 3.64 4.50 -19.10
N GLU A 11 2.48 3.86 -18.94
CA GLU A 11 1.18 4.46 -19.30
C GLU A 11 0.56 5.30 -18.17
N PHE A 12 0.93 5.05 -16.91
CA PHE A 12 0.29 5.69 -15.75
C PHE A 12 1.29 6.40 -14.83
N HIS A 13 0.78 7.39 -14.10
CA HIS A 13 1.54 8.09 -13.06
C HIS A 13 1.71 7.26 -11.77
N GLY A 14 0.98 6.17 -11.63
CA GLY A 14 0.95 5.38 -10.41
C GLY A 14 0.00 4.20 -10.50
N ALA A 15 -0.05 3.42 -9.41
CA ALA A 15 -0.95 2.28 -9.28
C ALA A 15 -1.62 2.23 -7.90
N ARG A 16 -2.84 1.71 -7.89
CA ARG A 16 -3.51 1.22 -6.69
C ARG A 16 -3.12 -0.24 -6.47
N LEU A 17 -2.64 -0.55 -5.27
CA LEU A 17 -2.32 -1.92 -4.86
C LEU A 17 -3.47 -2.47 -4.02
N ASP A 18 -4.20 -3.40 -4.62
CA ASP A 18 -5.31 -4.08 -3.97
C ASP A 18 -4.79 -5.29 -3.18
N TYR A 19 -5.23 -5.41 -1.93
CA TYR A 19 -4.93 -6.54 -1.05
C TYR A 19 -3.44 -6.93 -1.00
N CYS A 20 -2.53 -5.95 -1.05
CA CYS A 20 -1.10 -6.24 -1.22
C CYS A 20 -0.49 -7.06 -0.07
N HIS A 21 -1.11 -7.01 1.11
CA HIS A 21 -0.69 -7.73 2.32
C HIS A 21 -0.87 -9.25 2.20
N LEU A 22 -1.63 -9.74 1.21
CA LEU A 22 -1.78 -11.18 0.94
C LEU A 22 -0.62 -11.75 0.12
N ILE A 23 0.30 -10.90 -0.36
CA ILE A 23 1.43 -11.29 -1.18
C ILE A 23 2.72 -10.97 -0.42
N SER A 24 3.78 -11.75 -0.67
CA SER A 24 5.10 -11.48 -0.10
C SER A 24 5.57 -10.06 -0.41
N LEU A 25 5.95 -9.34 0.65
CA LEU A 25 6.50 -7.99 0.57
C LEU A 25 7.70 -7.91 -0.38
N LEU A 26 8.52 -8.96 -0.47
CA LEU A 26 9.66 -9.03 -1.37
C LEU A 26 9.24 -8.90 -2.84
N ILE A 27 8.17 -9.61 -3.23
CA ILE A 27 7.66 -9.60 -4.61
C ILE A 27 7.08 -8.23 -4.94
N VAL A 28 6.27 -7.69 -4.03
CA VAL A 28 5.64 -6.37 -4.22
C VAL A 28 6.70 -5.28 -4.33
N HIS A 29 7.72 -5.30 -3.45
CA HIS A 29 8.83 -4.37 -3.48
C HIS A 29 9.60 -4.44 -4.81
N TYR A 30 9.88 -5.66 -5.30
CA TYR A 30 10.54 -5.85 -6.59
C TYR A 30 9.76 -5.24 -7.76
N LEU A 31 8.45 -5.46 -7.82
CA LEU A 31 7.62 -4.94 -8.91
C LEU A 31 7.48 -3.42 -8.84
N ILE A 32 7.28 -2.84 -7.66
CA ILE A 32 7.23 -1.37 -7.51
C ILE A 32 8.58 -0.74 -7.85
N GLY A 33 9.68 -1.35 -7.41
CA GLY A 33 11.03 -0.93 -7.78
C GLY A 33 11.20 -0.89 -9.30
N TYR A 34 10.75 -1.94 -9.99
CA TYR A 34 10.79 -2.00 -11.44
C TYR A 34 9.92 -0.93 -12.12
N ALA A 35 8.72 -0.63 -11.60
CA ALA A 35 7.91 0.48 -12.10
C ALA A 35 8.62 1.84 -11.89
N ARG A 36 9.33 2.01 -10.76
CA ARG A 36 10.07 3.23 -10.44
C ARG A 36 11.36 3.42 -11.24
N GLU A 37 11.97 2.34 -11.73
CA GLU A 37 13.06 2.41 -12.71
C GLU A 37 12.58 3.06 -14.02
N ILE A 38 11.34 2.80 -14.41
CA ILE A 38 10.73 3.32 -15.65
C ILE A 38 10.20 4.73 -15.44
N ASN A 39 9.51 4.96 -14.31
CA ASN A 39 8.98 6.27 -13.91
C ASN A 39 9.38 6.57 -12.47
N ARG A 40 10.40 7.42 -12.28
CA ARG A 40 10.93 7.74 -10.94
C ARG A 40 9.90 8.37 -10.00
N ASN A 41 8.84 8.99 -10.54
CA ASN A 41 7.77 9.62 -9.77
C ASN A 41 6.52 8.72 -9.65
N PHE A 42 6.65 7.41 -9.85
CA PHE A 42 5.51 6.49 -9.84
C PHE A 42 4.85 6.39 -8.45
N TYR A 43 3.59 6.85 -8.37
CA TYR A 43 2.81 6.93 -7.15
C TYR A 43 2.16 5.60 -6.77
N ILE A 44 2.18 5.27 -5.48
CA ILE A 44 1.52 4.10 -4.93
C ILE A 44 0.40 4.51 -3.98
N LEU A 45 -0.80 4.08 -4.32
CA LEU A 45 -1.98 4.15 -3.46
C LEU A 45 -2.29 2.75 -2.93
N ASN A 46 -2.63 2.62 -1.66
CA ASN A 46 -2.90 1.34 -1.04
C ASN A 46 -4.05 1.40 -0.04
N VAL A 47 -4.89 0.36 -0.02
CA VAL A 47 -5.83 0.10 1.07
C VAL A 47 -5.18 -0.97 1.94
N LEU A 48 -4.51 -0.54 3.02
CA LEU A 48 -3.73 -1.41 3.89
C LEU A 48 -4.29 -1.36 5.31
N PHE A 49 -4.90 -2.46 5.73
CA PHE A 49 -5.46 -2.66 7.07
C PHE A 49 -5.25 -4.11 7.47
N THR A 50 -4.06 -4.44 7.96
CA THR A 50 -3.91 -5.72 8.65
C THR A 50 -4.31 -5.56 10.10
N ILE A 51 -4.44 -6.68 10.81
CA ILE A 51 -4.62 -6.68 12.27
C ILE A 51 -3.28 -6.47 13.00
N ASP A 52 -2.18 -6.29 12.27
CA ASP A 52 -0.82 -6.14 12.79
C ASP A 52 -0.22 -4.79 12.34
N ALA A 53 -0.23 -3.82 13.25
CA ALA A 53 0.29 -2.48 12.98
C ALA A 53 1.80 -2.49 12.62
N ALA A 54 2.59 -3.45 13.12
CA ALA A 54 4.00 -3.56 12.78
C ALA A 54 4.20 -4.02 11.33
N LEU A 55 3.34 -4.94 10.87
CA LEU A 55 3.31 -5.38 9.49
C LEU A 55 2.91 -4.24 8.55
N ASP A 56 1.84 -3.50 8.90
CA ASP A 56 1.40 -2.36 8.10
C ASP A 56 2.51 -1.30 7.97
N ASN A 57 3.19 -0.99 9.07
CA ASN A 57 4.36 -0.10 9.07
C ASN A 57 5.50 -0.63 8.18
N ALA A 58 5.76 -1.93 8.17
CA ALA A 58 6.79 -2.51 7.31
C ALA A 58 6.44 -2.32 5.82
N PHE A 59 5.17 -2.50 5.44
CA PHE A 59 4.69 -2.29 4.07
C PHE A 59 4.78 -0.81 3.66
N VAL A 60 4.30 0.11 4.49
CA VAL A 60 4.35 1.56 4.21
C VAL A 60 5.78 2.02 3.96
N ASN A 61 6.70 1.65 4.86
CA ASN A 61 8.08 2.12 4.80
C ASN A 61 8.87 1.47 3.67
N ARG A 62 8.76 0.15 3.48
CA ARG A 62 9.55 -0.57 2.46
C ARG A 62 9.03 -0.34 1.05
N LEU A 63 7.73 -0.15 0.87
CA LEU A 63 7.16 0.12 -0.46
C LEU A 63 7.13 1.61 -0.77
N ILE A 64 7.36 2.49 0.21
CA ILE A 64 7.21 3.94 0.10
C ILE A 64 5.82 4.24 -0.45
N ILE A 65 4.79 3.83 0.29
CA ILE A 65 3.39 4.07 -0.09
C ILE A 65 3.11 5.57 0.05
N ASN A 66 2.59 6.19 -1.01
CA ASN A 66 2.34 7.63 -1.03
C ASN A 66 0.98 7.97 -0.38
N ILE A 67 -0.01 7.11 -0.58
CA ILE A 67 -1.39 7.33 -0.11
C ILE A 67 -1.92 6.06 0.52
N LEU A 68 -2.34 6.15 1.78
CA LEU A 68 -3.17 5.14 2.45
C LEU A 68 -4.64 5.56 2.32
N VAL A 69 -5.45 4.68 1.74
CA VAL A 69 -6.88 4.91 1.58
C VAL A 69 -7.63 4.21 2.70
N TYR A 70 -8.46 4.98 3.39
CA TYR A 70 -9.34 4.54 4.46
C TYR A 70 -10.78 4.56 3.98
N GLU A 71 -11.48 3.43 4.12
CA GLU A 71 -12.89 3.35 3.76
C GLU A 71 -13.76 3.62 5.00
N GLN A 72 -14.24 4.86 5.12
CA GLN A 72 -15.31 5.25 6.06
C GLN A 72 -16.65 4.71 5.54
N LEU A 73 -16.89 3.39 5.68
CA LEU A 73 -18.13 2.74 5.20
C LEU A 73 -19.12 2.36 6.33
N SER A 74 -18.77 2.48 7.61
CA SER A 74 -19.76 2.33 8.71
C SER A 74 -19.30 2.91 10.05
N LYS A 75 -20.23 3.58 10.76
CA LYS A 75 -20.05 4.08 12.15
C LYS A 75 -19.55 3.02 13.14
N TYR A 76 -19.75 1.73 12.84
CA TYR A 76 -19.33 0.61 13.68
C TYR A 76 -17.81 0.38 13.64
N ARG A 77 -17.18 0.50 12.46
CA ARG A 77 -15.71 0.41 12.35
C ARG A 77 -15.01 1.64 12.94
N GLU A 78 -15.66 2.79 12.89
CA GLU A 78 -15.13 4.05 13.44
C GLU A 78 -14.91 4.00 14.96
N ALA A 79 -15.77 3.29 15.70
CA ALA A 79 -15.66 3.11 17.15
C ALA A 79 -14.51 2.18 17.58
N LEU A 80 -14.25 1.11 16.80
CA LEU A 80 -13.12 0.21 17.02
C LEU A 80 -11.78 0.92 16.77
N PHE A 81 -11.67 1.66 15.66
CA PHE A 81 -10.44 2.38 15.30
C PHE A 81 -10.07 3.47 16.32
N LYS A 82 -11.04 4.27 16.80
CA LYS A 82 -10.76 5.30 17.82
C LYS A 82 -10.24 4.71 19.12
N ASN A 83 -10.72 3.53 19.52
CA ASN A 83 -10.26 2.88 20.74
C ASN A 83 -8.86 2.27 20.59
N GLU A 84 -8.48 1.78 19.42
CA GLU A 84 -7.14 1.21 19.20
C GLU A 84 -6.08 2.30 19.01
N TRP A 85 -6.40 3.41 18.32
CA TRP A 85 -5.46 4.52 18.11
C TRP A 85 -5.22 5.39 19.35
N ASN A 86 -6.22 5.57 20.21
CA ASN A 86 -6.05 6.30 21.47
C ASN A 86 -5.22 5.53 22.52
N ASN A 87 -4.87 4.26 22.25
CA ASN A 87 -4.07 3.41 23.13
C ASN A 87 -2.68 3.08 22.56
N LEU A 88 -2.28 3.70 21.45
CA LEU A 88 -0.89 3.69 21.00
C LEU A 88 -0.09 4.67 21.89
N PRO A 89 1.14 4.30 22.31
CA PRO A 89 1.99 5.15 23.13
C PRO A 89 2.38 6.46 22.45
#